data_AF-A0A914FQK1-F1
#
_entry.id   AF-A0A914FQK1-F1
#
_cell.length_a   1.000
_cell.length_b   1.000
_cell.length_c   1.000
_cell.angle_alpha   90.00
_cell.angle_beta   90.00
_cell.angle_gamma   90.00
#
_symmetry.space_group_name_H-M   'P 1'
#
loop_
_entity.id
_entity.type
_entity.pdbx_description
1 polymer ?
#
loop_
_entity_poly.entity_id
_entity_poly.type
_entity_poly.pdbx_seq_one_letter_code
_entity_poly.pdbx_strand_id
1 'polypeptide(L)'
;MTELALIGTYLSPGDSIRWRSLETDFIFNQIENELIIPMGLLQSPPLTIPSTPTPLSSVLSTTGLIFYKKLYEIASTLEMQPPLKPCVPELLNQFVAPQTFIPTNYTKNADEYSSALELILQKYRDWKQRNRVQHVQNLPSFDSLSDEQQMFLQFGALMCSSAGENVGSLHEAM
;
A
#
# COMPACT_ATOMS: atom_id res chain seq x y z
N MET A 1 7.24 32.20 15.65
CA MET A 1 7.72 33.18 14.65
C MET A 1 7.65 32.48 13.30
N THR A 2 6.92 32.86 12.25
CA THR A 2 5.91 33.90 11.98
C THR A 2 5.32 33.47 10.63
N GLU A 3 4.24 32.67 10.59
CA GLU A 3 3.61 32.24 9.33
C GLU A 3 3.09 33.45 8.49
N LEU A 4 2.89 34.60 9.13
CA LEU A 4 2.48 35.85 8.48
C LEU A 4 3.57 36.52 7.62
N ALA A 5 4.86 36.16 7.79
CA ALA A 5 5.96 36.79 7.05
C ALA A 5 6.12 36.26 5.61
N LEU A 6 5.42 35.18 5.25
CA LEU A 6 5.50 34.52 3.94
C LEU A 6 4.33 34.87 3.01
N ILE A 7 3.40 35.72 3.45
CA ILE A 7 2.29 36.18 2.61
C ILE A 7 2.87 37.12 1.53
N GLY A 8 2.90 36.65 0.28
CA GLY A 8 3.40 37.41 -0.89
C GLY A 8 4.78 36.99 -1.39
N THR A 9 5.42 35.98 -0.79
CA THR A 9 6.67 35.37 -1.28
C THR A 9 6.41 34.04 -1.99
N TYR A 10 7.27 33.67 -2.94
CA TYR A 10 7.27 32.32 -3.50
C TYR A 10 7.66 31.31 -2.41
N LEU A 11 6.97 30.16 -2.36
CA LEU A 11 7.38 29.03 -1.52
C LEU A 11 8.66 28.44 -2.10
N SER A 12 9.70 28.26 -1.28
CA SER A 12 10.87 27.48 -1.65
C SER A 12 10.55 25.98 -1.53
N PRO A 13 11.21 25.09 -2.30
CA PRO A 13 11.07 23.66 -2.11
C PRO A 13 11.37 23.27 -0.64
N GLY A 14 10.43 22.59 0.02
CA GLY A 14 10.53 22.18 1.42
C GLY A 14 9.88 23.11 2.45
N ASP A 15 9.46 24.32 2.08
CA ASP A 15 8.90 25.31 3.03
C ASP A 15 7.52 24.90 3.57
N SER A 16 6.75 24.11 2.81
CA SER A 16 5.44 23.62 3.25
C SER A 16 5.48 22.23 3.91
N ILE A 17 6.66 21.60 3.97
CA ILE A 17 6.80 20.24 4.49
C ILE A 17 6.80 20.25 6.02
N ARG A 18 5.72 19.74 6.62
CA ARG A 18 5.73 19.32 8.02
C ARG A 18 6.31 17.91 8.11
N TRP A 19 7.59 17.82 8.49
CA TRP A 19 8.31 16.55 8.62
C TRP A 19 7.73 15.67 9.72
N ARG A 20 6.81 14.77 9.36
CA ARG A 20 6.30 13.73 10.27
C ARG A 20 7.14 12.46 10.12
N SER A 21 8.38 12.53 10.59
CA SER A 21 9.39 11.48 10.39
C SER A 21 9.03 10.10 10.96
N LEU A 22 8.12 10.05 11.94
CA LEU A 22 7.67 8.83 12.61
C LEU A 22 6.41 8.21 11.98
N GLU A 23 5.84 8.80 10.93
CA GLU A 23 4.71 8.17 10.25
C GLU A 23 5.13 6.88 9.55
N THR A 24 4.21 5.92 9.50
CA THR A 24 4.42 4.58 8.94
C THR A 24 3.71 4.42 7.59
N ASP A 25 3.45 5.53 6.89
CA ASP A 25 2.85 5.59 5.56
C ASP A 25 3.54 6.68 4.73
N PHE A 26 3.37 6.66 3.40
CA PHE A 26 3.85 7.73 2.53
C PHE A 26 3.07 9.02 2.75
N ILE A 27 3.76 10.15 2.75
CA ILE A 27 3.15 11.46 2.93
C ILE A 27 3.15 12.18 1.59
N PHE A 28 1.97 12.60 1.13
CA PHE A 28 1.87 13.40 -0.09
C PHE A 28 1.68 14.88 0.25
N ASN A 29 2.60 15.71 -0.22
CA ASN A 29 2.48 17.16 -0.17
C ASN A 29 1.85 17.66 -1.48
N GLN A 30 0.58 18.03 -1.43
CA GLN A 30 -0.15 18.57 -2.59
C GLN A 30 0.39 19.92 -3.07
N ILE A 31 0.96 20.73 -2.18
CA ILE A 31 1.41 22.09 -2.50
C ILE A 31 2.68 22.04 -3.36
N GLU A 32 3.60 21.13 -3.02
CA GLU A 32 4.87 20.96 -3.72
C GLU A 32 4.85 19.79 -4.73
N ASN A 33 3.76 19.02 -4.78
CA ASN A 33 3.61 17.80 -5.57
C ASN A 33 4.72 16.78 -5.30
N GLU A 34 5.03 16.59 -4.01
CA GLU A 34 6.09 15.70 -3.55
C GLU A 34 5.54 14.53 -2.74
N LEU A 35 6.09 13.34 -2.99
CA LEU A 35 5.84 12.16 -2.17
C LEU A 35 7.04 11.92 -1.25
N ILE A 36 6.80 11.97 0.05
CA ILE A 36 7.81 11.85 1.09
C ILE A 36 7.74 10.44 1.68
N ILE A 37 8.92 9.87 1.92
CA ILE A 37 9.10 8.57 2.57
C ILE A 37 9.59 8.83 4.00
N PRO A 38 8.74 8.67 5.03
CA PRO A 38 9.19 8.87 6.41
C PRO A 38 10.14 7.76 6.85
N MET A 39 10.98 8.06 7.85
CA MET A 39 11.85 7.04 8.44
C MET A 39 11.07 5.95 9.17
N GLY A 40 9.91 6.28 9.76
CA GLY A 40 9.03 5.31 10.41
C GLY A 40 8.58 4.21 9.46
N LEU A 41 8.19 4.58 8.24
CA LEU A 41 7.85 3.63 7.18
C LEU A 41 9.02 2.69 6.85
N LEU A 42 10.27 3.22 6.82
CA LEU A 42 11.47 2.42 6.56
C LEU A 42 11.84 1.46 7.70
N GLN A 43 11.14 1.49 8.82
CA GLN A 43 11.40 0.64 9.98
C GLN A 43 10.18 -0.18 10.38
N SER A 44 9.09 -0.13 9.63
CA SER A 44 7.82 -0.76 9.99
C SER A 44 7.73 -2.19 9.44
N PRO A 45 7.98 -3.24 10.23
CA PRO A 45 7.71 -4.60 9.78
C PRO A 45 6.20 -4.78 9.47
N PRO A 46 5.82 -5.66 8.53
CA PRO A 46 6.66 -6.54 7.72
C PRO A 46 7.20 -5.90 6.42
N LEU A 47 7.31 -4.57 6.34
CA LEU A 47 7.80 -3.92 5.13
C LEU A 47 9.22 -4.32 4.78
N THR A 48 9.39 -4.63 3.50
CA THR A 48 10.66 -5.08 2.95
C THR A 48 11.17 -4.01 1.98
N ILE A 49 12.25 -3.36 2.37
CA ILE A 49 12.87 -2.27 1.61
C ILE A 49 13.90 -2.86 0.65
N PRO A 50 14.09 -2.25 -0.55
CA PRO A 50 15.15 -2.67 -1.46
C PRO A 50 16.51 -2.67 -0.75
N SER A 51 17.09 -3.84 -0.58
CA SER A 51 18.45 -4.07 -0.10
C SER A 51 19.01 -5.32 -0.78
N THR A 52 20.32 -5.48 -0.85
CA THR A 52 20.92 -6.75 -1.26
C THR A 52 21.04 -7.63 -0.01
N PRO A 53 20.48 -8.88 0.04
CA PRO A 53 19.99 -9.77 -1.03
C PRO A 53 18.45 -9.92 -1.11
N THR A 54 17.68 -8.86 -0.87
CA THR A 54 16.22 -8.94 -0.78
C THR A 54 15.53 -9.24 -2.13
N PRO A 55 14.64 -10.26 -2.21
CA PRO A 55 13.87 -10.54 -3.41
C PRO A 55 12.98 -9.38 -3.85
N LEU A 56 12.94 -9.09 -5.16
CA LEU A 56 12.06 -8.06 -5.71
C LEU A 56 10.58 -8.37 -5.44
N SER A 57 10.19 -9.65 -5.44
CA SER A 57 8.84 -10.09 -5.07
C SER A 57 8.46 -9.57 -3.68
N SER A 58 9.36 -9.68 -2.70
CA SER A 58 9.18 -9.19 -1.33
C SER A 58 9.04 -7.67 -1.23
N VAL A 59 9.85 -6.95 -1.99
CA VAL A 59 9.77 -5.47 -2.04
C VAL A 59 8.45 -5.02 -2.65
N LEU A 60 8.06 -5.64 -3.77
CA LEU A 60 6.84 -5.26 -4.48
C LEU A 60 5.58 -5.61 -3.71
N SER A 61 5.52 -6.80 -3.12
CA SER A 61 4.36 -7.26 -2.32
C SER A 61 4.14 -6.46 -1.04
N THR A 62 5.21 -5.82 -0.51
CA THR A 62 5.14 -5.04 0.72
C THR A 62 5.20 -3.53 0.47
N THR A 63 6.40 -2.95 0.35
CA THR A 63 6.59 -1.51 0.14
C THR A 63 5.97 -1.04 -1.17
N GLY A 64 6.08 -1.83 -2.24
CA GLY A 64 5.46 -1.53 -3.52
C GLY A 64 3.94 -1.39 -3.41
N LEU A 65 3.28 -2.23 -2.60
CA LEU A 65 1.85 -2.18 -2.38
C LEU A 65 1.41 -0.88 -1.70
N ILE A 66 2.05 -0.52 -0.59
CA ILE A 66 1.71 0.72 0.11
C ILE A 66 1.98 1.93 -0.80
N PHE A 67 3.07 1.90 -1.57
CA PHE A 67 3.39 2.94 -2.54
C PHE A 67 2.32 3.09 -3.62
N TYR A 68 1.94 2.00 -4.29
CA TYR A 68 0.94 2.06 -5.35
C TYR A 68 -0.45 2.40 -4.81
N LYS A 69 -0.82 1.89 -3.63
CA LYS A 69 -2.04 2.29 -2.93
C LYS A 69 -2.06 3.80 -2.69
N LYS A 70 -0.95 4.39 -2.21
CA LYS A 70 -0.84 5.84 -2.04
C LYS A 70 -0.97 6.60 -3.37
N LEU A 71 -0.35 6.11 -4.44
CA LEU A 71 -0.51 6.71 -5.76
C LEU A 71 -1.97 6.67 -6.25
N TYR A 72 -2.69 5.58 -5.99
CA TYR A 72 -4.12 5.49 -6.28
C TYR A 72 -4.95 6.49 -5.46
N GLU A 73 -4.66 6.62 -4.17
CA GLU A 73 -5.31 7.62 -3.30
C GLU A 73 -5.09 9.05 -3.82
N ILE A 74 -3.86 9.37 -4.23
CA ILE A 74 -3.50 10.68 -4.80
C ILE A 74 -4.24 10.91 -6.12
N ALA A 75 -4.21 9.93 -7.03
CA ALA A 75 -4.87 10.05 -8.33
C ALA A 75 -6.40 10.19 -8.20
N SER A 76 -7.01 9.50 -7.24
CA SER A 76 -8.43 9.64 -6.90
C SER A 76 -8.75 11.04 -6.36
N THR A 77 -7.89 11.58 -5.51
CA THR A 77 -8.06 12.94 -4.94
C THR A 77 -7.89 14.05 -5.98
N LEU A 78 -7.06 13.81 -7.00
CA LEU A 78 -6.82 14.73 -8.11
C LEU A 78 -7.84 14.57 -9.27
N GLU A 79 -8.91 13.77 -9.08
CA GLU A 79 -9.93 13.46 -10.10
C GLU A 79 -9.36 12.93 -11.43
N MET A 80 -8.15 12.37 -11.41
CA MET A 80 -7.46 11.88 -12.61
C MET A 80 -7.99 10.52 -13.10
N GLN A 81 -8.83 9.85 -12.30
CA GLN A 81 -9.42 8.56 -12.67
C GLN A 81 -10.95 8.68 -12.83
N PRO A 82 -11.53 8.07 -13.88
CA PRO A 82 -12.97 7.88 -13.92
C PRO A 82 -13.39 7.05 -12.70
N PRO A 83 -14.55 7.32 -12.08
CA PRO A 83 -15.01 6.55 -10.94
C PRO A 83 -15.12 5.08 -11.35
N LEU A 84 -14.26 4.24 -10.78
CA LEU A 84 -14.38 2.79 -10.89
C LEU A 84 -15.79 2.42 -10.41
N LYS A 85 -16.53 1.68 -11.24
CA LYS A 85 -17.87 1.21 -10.86
C LYS A 85 -17.75 0.40 -9.56
N PRO A 86 -18.61 0.65 -8.57
CA PRO A 86 -18.57 -0.06 -7.28
C PRO A 86 -19.06 -1.50 -7.45
N CYS A 87 -18.23 -2.40 -7.97
CA CYS A 87 -18.48 -3.84 -7.88
C CYS A 87 -18.02 -4.41 -6.53
N VAL A 88 -17.08 -3.72 -5.87
CA VAL A 88 -16.47 -4.17 -4.61
C VAL A 88 -17.38 -4.03 -3.38
N PRO A 89 -18.23 -2.99 -3.24
CA PRO A 89 -19.19 -2.93 -2.13
C PRO A 89 -20.18 -4.10 -2.12
N GLU A 90 -20.66 -4.53 -3.30
CA GLU A 90 -21.55 -5.69 -3.41
C GLU A 90 -20.87 -7.00 -3.02
N LEU A 91 -19.58 -7.15 -3.37
CA LEU A 91 -18.79 -8.33 -3.04
C LEU A 91 -18.48 -8.38 -1.53
N LEU A 92 -18.02 -7.27 -0.94
CA LEU A 92 -17.68 -7.19 0.48
C LEU A 92 -18.89 -7.44 1.39
N ASN A 93 -20.08 -6.97 1.00
CA ASN A 93 -21.32 -7.25 1.74
C ASN A 93 -21.66 -8.76 1.82
N GLN A 94 -21.10 -9.61 0.95
CA GLN A 94 -21.29 -11.06 1.02
C GLN A 94 -20.36 -11.74 2.04
N PHE A 95 -19.23 -11.12 2.37
CA PHE A 95 -18.26 -11.65 3.33
C PHE A 95 -18.55 -11.23 4.77
N VAL A 96 -19.42 -10.25 4.96
CA VAL A 96 -19.75 -9.69 6.26
C VAL A 96 -21.13 -10.15 6.71
N ALA A 97 -21.30 -10.43 8.01
CA ALA A 97 -22.58 -10.87 8.55
C ALA A 97 -23.71 -9.86 8.20
N PRO A 98 -24.96 -10.29 7.96
CA PRO A 98 -26.04 -9.48 7.36
C PRO A 98 -26.41 -8.19 8.12
N GLN A 99 -25.92 -8.00 9.34
CA GLN A 99 -26.27 -6.92 10.25
C GLN A 99 -25.13 -5.88 10.40
N THR A 100 -24.01 -6.09 9.72
CA THR A 100 -22.80 -5.28 9.92
C THR A 100 -22.68 -4.24 8.82
N PHE A 101 -22.77 -2.97 9.19
CA PHE A 101 -22.48 -1.86 8.29
C PHE A 101 -20.98 -1.82 7.98
N ILE A 102 -20.61 -1.90 6.70
CA ILE A 102 -19.24 -1.67 6.24
C ILE A 102 -19.10 -0.18 5.92
N PRO A 103 -18.28 0.59 6.66
CA PRO A 103 -18.06 2.00 6.34
C PRO A 103 -17.43 2.15 4.95
N THR A 104 -17.82 3.19 4.23
CA THR A 104 -17.35 3.50 2.86
C THR A 104 -15.82 3.66 2.74
N ASN A 105 -15.14 3.96 3.84
CA ASN A 105 -13.67 4.00 3.87
C ASN A 105 -13.04 2.61 3.70
N TYR A 106 -13.68 1.54 4.19
CA TYR A 106 -13.17 0.17 4.01
C TYR A 106 -13.33 -0.30 2.57
N THR A 107 -14.46 0.03 1.93
CA THR A 107 -14.66 -0.28 0.51
C THR A 107 -13.66 0.46 -0.37
N LYS A 108 -13.38 1.74 -0.06
CA LYS A 108 -12.37 2.54 -0.77
C LYS A 108 -10.96 1.95 -0.60
N ASN A 109 -10.57 1.60 0.61
CA ASN A 109 -9.27 0.97 0.86
C ASN A 109 -9.14 -0.38 0.13
N ALA A 110 -10.20 -1.20 0.11
CA ALA A 110 -10.19 -2.47 -0.61
C ALA A 110 -10.01 -2.28 -2.13
N ASP A 111 -10.69 -1.29 -2.73
CA ASP A 111 -10.51 -0.91 -4.14
C ASP A 111 -9.07 -0.48 -4.43
N GLU A 112 -8.50 0.37 -3.58
CA GLU A 112 -7.13 0.87 -3.71
C GLU A 112 -6.10 -0.27 -3.62
N TYR A 113 -6.24 -1.17 -2.64
CA TYR A 113 -5.36 -2.33 -2.48
C TYR A 113 -5.49 -3.32 -3.63
N SER A 114 -6.72 -3.60 -4.08
CA SER A 114 -6.97 -4.49 -5.21
C SER A 114 -6.29 -3.98 -6.49
N SER A 115 -6.48 -2.70 -6.79
CA SER A 115 -5.89 -2.06 -7.97
C SER A 115 -4.36 -2.02 -7.88
N ALA A 116 -3.81 -1.72 -6.69
CA ALA A 116 -2.37 -1.74 -6.45
C ALA A 116 -1.79 -3.16 -6.63
N LEU A 117 -2.47 -4.19 -6.11
CA LEU A 117 -2.04 -5.57 -6.19
C LEU A 117 -2.02 -6.09 -7.65
N GLU A 118 -3.06 -5.78 -8.43
CA GLU A 118 -3.12 -6.13 -9.86
C GLU A 118 -1.94 -5.52 -10.62
N LEU A 119 -1.70 -4.22 -10.41
CA LEU A 119 -0.59 -3.50 -11.03
C LEU A 119 0.77 -4.11 -10.63
N ILE A 120 0.95 -4.47 -9.36
CA ILE A 120 2.18 -5.09 -8.86
C ILE A 120 2.43 -6.44 -9.49
N LEU A 121 1.40 -7.30 -9.56
CA LEU A 121 1.51 -8.62 -10.18
C LEU A 121 1.87 -8.49 -11.66
N GLN A 122 1.24 -7.56 -12.37
CA GLN A 122 1.58 -7.26 -13.75
C GLN A 122 3.03 -6.78 -13.89
N LYS A 123 3.46 -5.79 -13.09
CA LYS A 123 4.84 -5.26 -13.12
C LYS A 123 5.87 -6.34 -12.81
N TYR A 124 5.57 -7.23 -11.86
CA TYR A 124 6.43 -8.34 -11.51
C TYR A 124 6.56 -9.35 -12.65
N ARG A 125 5.44 -9.75 -13.27
CA ARG A 125 5.43 -10.63 -14.44
C ARG A 125 6.21 -10.03 -15.61
N ASP A 126 6.01 -8.75 -15.91
CA ASP A 126 6.75 -8.02 -16.95
C ASP A 126 8.25 -7.97 -16.66
N TRP A 127 8.64 -7.75 -15.40
CA TRP A 127 10.04 -7.78 -14.99
C TRP A 127 10.63 -9.18 -15.14
N LYS A 128 9.92 -10.21 -14.68
CA LYS A 128 10.34 -11.62 -14.75
C LYS A 128 10.56 -12.05 -16.20
N GLN A 129 9.63 -11.70 -17.10
CA GLN A 129 9.74 -11.95 -18.53
C GLN A 129 10.92 -11.21 -19.16
N ARG A 130 11.08 -9.90 -18.89
CA ARG A 130 12.17 -9.10 -19.47
C ARG A 130 13.56 -9.57 -19.02
N ASN A 131 13.69 -10.00 -17.78
CA ASN A 131 14.97 -10.46 -17.21
C ASN A 131 15.19 -11.97 -17.36
N ARG A 132 14.26 -12.70 -17.98
CA ARG A 132 14.30 -14.17 -18.16
C ARG A 132 14.54 -14.93 -16.85
N VAL A 133 14.02 -14.40 -15.76
CA VAL A 133 14.12 -15.03 -14.44
C VAL A 133 13.07 -16.13 -14.38
N GLN A 134 13.47 -17.38 -14.15
CA GLN A 134 12.53 -18.48 -14.02
C GLN A 134 12.00 -18.62 -12.58
N HIS A 135 12.86 -18.35 -11.60
CA HIS A 135 12.57 -18.49 -10.18
C HIS A 135 13.32 -17.43 -9.37
N VAL A 136 12.66 -16.79 -8.42
CA VAL A 136 13.31 -15.88 -7.46
C VAL A 136 13.61 -16.65 -6.18
N GLN A 137 14.58 -16.19 -5.40
CA GLN A 137 14.88 -16.82 -4.11
C GLN A 137 13.62 -16.83 -3.23
N ASN A 138 13.21 -18.04 -2.82
CA ASN A 138 12.05 -18.23 -1.95
C ASN A 138 12.35 -17.74 -0.54
N LEU A 139 11.31 -17.33 0.17
CA LEU A 139 11.39 -17.18 1.61
C LEU A 139 11.79 -18.53 2.24
N PRO A 140 12.73 -18.55 3.21
CA PRO A 140 13.08 -19.76 3.94
C PRO A 140 11.81 -20.42 4.51
N SER A 141 11.72 -21.74 4.40
CA SER A 141 10.56 -22.54 4.83
C SER A 141 9.30 -22.43 3.96
N PHE A 142 9.32 -21.67 2.87
CA PHE A 142 8.22 -21.57 1.89
C PHE A 142 8.65 -22.02 0.48
N ASP A 143 9.59 -22.95 0.40
CA ASP A 143 10.22 -23.37 -0.86
C ASP A 143 9.25 -24.03 -1.85
N SER A 144 8.10 -24.50 -1.38
CA SER A 144 7.03 -25.11 -2.18
C SER A 144 6.10 -24.10 -2.86
N LEU A 145 6.16 -22.82 -2.48
CA LEU A 145 5.30 -21.78 -3.03
C LEU A 145 5.91 -21.15 -4.28
N SER A 146 5.08 -20.86 -5.28
CA SER A 146 5.49 -20.04 -6.42
C SER A 146 5.79 -18.60 -5.98
N ASP A 147 6.56 -17.87 -6.80
CA ASP A 147 6.88 -16.46 -6.52
C ASP A 147 5.62 -15.61 -6.26
N GLU A 148 4.55 -15.83 -7.04
CA GLU A 148 3.28 -15.12 -6.89
C GLU A 148 2.56 -15.50 -5.59
N GLN A 149 2.55 -16.78 -5.22
CA GLN A 149 1.97 -17.23 -3.96
C GLN A 149 2.69 -16.62 -2.75
N GLN A 150 4.01 -16.46 -2.83
CA GLN A 150 4.78 -15.78 -1.78
C GLN A 150 4.45 -14.29 -1.71
N MET A 151 4.24 -13.63 -2.85
CA MET A 151 3.80 -12.24 -2.88
C MET A 151 2.43 -12.08 -2.18
N PHE A 152 1.48 -12.99 -2.44
CA PHE A 152 0.18 -12.99 -1.75
C PHE A 152 0.32 -13.27 -0.25
N LEU A 153 1.22 -14.16 0.16
CA LEU A 153 1.50 -14.44 1.57
C LEU A 153 2.02 -13.19 2.30
N GLN A 154 2.96 -12.47 1.68
CA GLN A 154 3.52 -11.23 2.23
C GLN A 154 2.50 -10.09 2.27
N PHE A 155 1.65 -9.99 1.25
CA PHE A 155 0.49 -9.10 1.27
C PHE A 155 -0.44 -9.41 2.44
N GLY A 156 -0.81 -10.68 2.62
CA GLY A 156 -1.65 -11.10 3.73
C GLY A 156 -1.03 -10.76 5.09
N ALA A 157 0.29 -10.95 5.22
CA ALA A 157 1.02 -10.61 6.44
C ALA A 157 0.99 -9.11 6.77
N LEU A 158 0.93 -8.21 5.78
CA LEU A 158 0.74 -6.78 6.01
C LEU A 158 -0.63 -6.42 6.59
N MET A 159 -1.64 -7.24 6.29
CA MET A 159 -3.02 -7.03 6.75
C MET A 159 -3.30 -7.70 8.10
N CYS A 160 -2.40 -8.56 8.57
CA CYS A 160 -2.54 -9.18 9.89
C CYS A 160 -2.57 -8.13 10.99
N SER A 161 -3.65 -8.14 11.77
CA SER A 161 -3.83 -7.29 12.95
C SER A 161 -4.08 -8.14 14.18
N SER A 162 -3.47 -7.77 15.31
CA SER A 162 -3.74 -8.40 16.61
C SER A 162 -5.19 -8.25 17.05
N ALA A 163 -5.94 -7.30 16.46
CA ALA A 163 -7.38 -7.16 16.70
C ALA A 163 -8.19 -8.35 16.17
N GLY A 164 -7.67 -9.08 15.17
CA GLY A 164 -8.27 -10.27 14.56
C GLY A 164 -7.90 -11.60 15.23
N GLU A 165 -7.03 -11.57 16.25
CA GLU A 165 -6.48 -12.78 16.88
C GLU A 165 -7.53 -13.58 17.68
N ASN A 166 -8.59 -12.90 18.15
CA ASN A 166 -9.62 -13.52 18.98
C ASN A 166 -10.80 -14.05 18.14
N VAL A 167 -11.22 -15.28 18.47
CA VAL A 167 -12.42 -15.89 17.90
C VAL A 167 -13.66 -15.09 18.28
N GLY A 168 -14.48 -14.74 17.29
CA GLY A 168 -15.64 -13.84 17.35
C GLY A 168 -15.32 -12.36 17.16
N SER A 169 -14.07 -11.97 16.84
CA SER A 169 -13.73 -10.56 16.65
C SER A 169 -14.27 -10.03 15.31
N LEU A 170 -14.60 -8.73 15.25
CA LEU A 170 -15.00 -8.05 14.01
C LEU A 170 -13.91 -8.07 12.92
N HIS A 171 -12.67 -8.44 13.28
CA HIS A 171 -11.50 -8.49 12.41
C HIS A 171 -11.06 -9.93 12.11
N GLU A 172 -11.80 -10.95 12.58
CA GLU A 172 -11.45 -12.37 12.42
C GLU A 172 -11.59 -12.85 10.96
N ALA A 173 -12.34 -12.11 10.14
CA ALA A 173 -12.64 -12.47 8.75
C ALA A 173 -12.41 -11.33 7.74
N MET A 174 -11.71 -10.26 8.13
CA MET A 174 -11.35 -9.14 7.26
C MET A 174 -9.91 -9.23 6.77
#